data_AF-A0A7S1WBU8-F1
#
_entry.id   AF-A0A7S1WBU8-F1
#
_cell.length_a   1.000
_cell.length_b   1.000
_cell.length_c   1.000
_cell.angle_alpha   90.00
_cell.angle_beta   90.00
_cell.angle_gamma   90.00
#
_symmetry.space_group_name_H-M   'P 1'
#
loop_
_entity.id
_entity.type
_entity.pdbx_description
1 polymer ?
#
loop_
_entity_poly.entity_id
_entity_poly.type
_entity_poly.pdbx_seq_one_letter_code
_entity_poly.pdbx_strand_id
1 'polypeptide(L)'
;FIAGSWDNWTSHSELEQDPGGTWHYFVRLGETRMEQFRFMLEENDNFAFYPSAPRGAMHLRTEGPCKWKEGHNWLIDGRDDEWKEGQLIHITMTPDKQSAARVVAWEAVPEDAGSSEFQTYQHTYEVLGSWSAFDTCEMIRSKGEKGTHEYAFRIGPQGQESFQITRDGDSEQVIYPAYPKSQKKGVPVRGPDNLGKGKYFTIYGEQGERALIKVRVQNGHIVVSAGVASSGIRTWESVDGKYWKKFFLYGSWLDGCEQMDEDTVNVYKTEMTMSDRGFEEFQVLMDEDPSRAYYPENSGFASGQVFVCGPDHGASGRCFRIEGLPGQRFEIAVDAKSKDRRRTVTWKPIMEEGLAALPYSNSSPLK
;
A
#
# COMPACT_ATOMS: atom_id res chain seq x y z
N PHE A 1 -0.54 14.11 -22.49
CA PHE A 1 -1.54 13.03 -22.30
C PHE A 1 -1.35 12.41 -20.92
N ILE A 2 -2.41 11.81 -20.39
CA ILE A 2 -2.44 11.03 -19.15
C ILE A 2 -3.13 9.70 -19.42
N ALA A 3 -2.63 8.64 -18.79
CA ALA A 3 -3.23 7.31 -18.76
C ALA A 3 -3.32 6.87 -17.30
N GLY A 4 -4.34 6.09 -16.96
CA GLY A 4 -4.52 5.61 -15.60
C GLY A 4 -5.29 4.31 -15.49
N SER A 5 -5.34 3.76 -14.28
CA SER A 5 -6.07 2.53 -14.01
C SER A 5 -7.59 2.71 -14.06
N TRP A 6 -8.11 3.94 -14.04
CA TRP A 6 -9.55 4.24 -14.03
C TRP A 6 -10.30 3.80 -15.29
N ASP A 7 -9.60 3.41 -16.35
CA ASP A 7 -10.15 2.81 -17.56
C ASP A 7 -9.33 1.61 -18.02
N ASN A 8 -8.66 0.95 -17.07
CA ASN A 8 -7.72 -0.14 -17.32
C ASN A 8 -6.65 0.23 -18.37
N TRP A 9 -6.14 1.47 -18.33
CA TRP A 9 -5.08 1.97 -19.21
C TRP A 9 -5.43 1.90 -20.71
N THR A 10 -6.72 1.79 -21.06
CA THR A 10 -7.15 1.58 -22.45
C THR A 10 -7.17 2.85 -23.29
N SER A 11 -7.20 4.03 -22.65
CA SER A 11 -7.19 5.31 -23.34
C SER A 11 -6.10 6.25 -22.84
N HIS A 12 -5.73 7.19 -23.71
CA HIS A 12 -4.90 8.33 -23.38
C HIS A 12 -5.75 9.59 -23.47
N SER A 13 -5.82 10.34 -22.38
CA SER A 13 -6.57 11.60 -22.34
C SER A 13 -5.63 12.79 -22.55
N GLU A 14 -6.06 13.75 -23.37
CA GLU A 14 -5.37 15.04 -23.48
C GLU A 14 -5.55 15.86 -22.19
N LEU A 15 -4.52 16.64 -21.84
CA LEU A 15 -4.54 17.49 -20.65
C LEU A 15 -4.88 18.92 -21.06
N GLU A 16 -5.69 19.61 -20.27
CA GLU A 16 -5.91 21.05 -20.49
C GLU A 16 -4.76 21.85 -19.89
N GLN A 17 -4.15 22.74 -20.68
CA GLN A 17 -3.08 23.62 -20.20
C GLN A 17 -3.62 25.02 -19.92
N ASP A 18 -3.36 25.53 -18.72
CA ASP A 18 -3.68 26.91 -18.37
C ASP A 18 -2.62 27.91 -18.90
N PRO A 19 -2.91 29.23 -18.91
CA PRO A 19 -1.92 30.24 -19.31
C PRO A 19 -0.65 30.30 -18.45
N GLY A 20 -0.68 29.73 -17.25
CA GLY A 20 0.46 29.61 -16.34
C GLY A 20 1.37 28.43 -16.65
N GLY A 21 0.99 27.59 -17.61
CA GLY A 21 1.72 26.38 -18.00
C GLY A 21 1.44 25.18 -17.11
N THR A 22 0.40 25.21 -16.27
CA THR A 22 -0.07 24.05 -15.50
C THR A 22 -0.96 23.20 -16.39
N TRP A 23 -0.78 21.89 -16.32
CA TRP A 23 -1.65 20.91 -16.97
C TRP A 23 -2.64 20.34 -15.97
N HIS A 24 -3.91 20.25 -16.37
CA HIS A 24 -5.04 19.86 -15.54
C HIS A 24 -5.69 18.60 -16.09
N TYR A 25 -6.11 17.72 -15.18
CA TYR A 25 -6.97 16.58 -15.47
C TYR A 25 -7.91 16.30 -14.31
N PHE A 26 -9.11 15.85 -14.62
CA PHE A 26 -10.11 15.49 -13.62
C PHE A 26 -10.51 14.04 -13.79
N VAL A 27 -10.57 13.30 -12.69
CA VAL A 27 -10.94 11.88 -12.68
C VAL A 27 -11.80 11.55 -11.47
N ARG A 28 -12.65 10.54 -11.57
CA ARG A 28 -13.37 9.99 -10.42
C ARG A 28 -12.68 8.76 -9.90
N LEU A 29 -12.54 8.64 -8.58
CA LEU A 29 -12.06 7.41 -7.96
C LEU A 29 -13.03 6.25 -8.23
N GLY A 30 -12.49 5.10 -8.62
CA GLY A 30 -13.26 3.86 -8.76
C GLY A 30 -13.71 3.27 -7.42
N GLU A 31 -14.33 2.09 -7.47
CA GLU A 31 -14.87 1.37 -6.32
C GLU A 31 -13.81 0.94 -5.30
N THR A 32 -12.54 0.87 -5.69
CA THR A 32 -11.41 0.57 -4.79
C THR A 32 -10.93 1.81 -4.03
N ARG A 33 -11.32 3.01 -4.50
CA ARG A 33 -10.78 4.32 -4.09
C ARG A 33 -9.28 4.47 -4.31
N MET A 34 -8.72 3.66 -5.20
CA MET A 34 -7.31 3.69 -5.54
C MET A 34 -7.15 3.74 -7.05
N GLU A 35 -6.41 4.75 -7.52
CA GLU A 35 -6.08 4.87 -8.93
C GLU A 35 -4.60 5.14 -9.13
N GLN A 36 -4.04 4.53 -10.16
CA GLN A 36 -2.68 4.73 -10.61
C GLN A 36 -2.67 5.52 -11.91
N PHE A 37 -1.64 6.33 -12.14
CA PHE A 37 -1.51 7.08 -13.39
C PHE A 37 -0.08 7.45 -13.75
N ARG A 38 0.10 7.82 -15.01
CA ARG A 38 1.32 8.43 -15.53
C ARG A 38 1.00 9.44 -16.64
N PHE A 39 1.94 10.35 -16.89
CA PHE A 39 1.84 11.29 -18.01
C PHE A 39 2.73 10.85 -19.16
N MET A 40 2.41 11.30 -20.37
CA MET A 40 3.21 11.04 -21.57
C MET A 40 3.07 12.15 -22.61
N LEU A 41 4.11 12.32 -23.42
CA LEU A 41 4.10 13.14 -24.62
C LEU A 41 3.59 12.30 -25.80
N GLU A 42 2.70 12.89 -26.61
CA GLU A 42 2.23 12.30 -27.88
C GLU A 42 1.79 10.84 -27.77
N GLU A 43 1.08 10.47 -26.69
CA GLU A 43 0.59 9.10 -26.49
C GLU A 43 1.69 8.02 -26.52
N ASN A 44 2.92 8.38 -26.17
CA ASN A 44 4.09 7.51 -26.30
C ASN A 44 4.79 7.27 -24.96
N ASP A 45 4.72 6.03 -24.48
CA ASP A 45 5.38 5.58 -23.23
C ASP A 45 6.92 5.67 -23.26
N ASN A 46 7.54 5.89 -24.42
CA ASN A 46 8.97 6.20 -24.51
C ASN A 46 9.30 7.64 -24.06
N PHE A 47 8.29 8.49 -23.93
CA PHE A 47 8.38 9.89 -23.49
C PHE A 47 7.42 10.15 -22.33
N ALA A 48 7.47 9.27 -21.33
CA ALA A 48 6.62 9.33 -20.15
C ALA A 48 7.25 10.18 -19.03
N PHE A 49 6.38 10.76 -18.20
CA PHE A 49 6.73 11.26 -16.87
C PHE A 49 6.10 10.36 -15.82
N TYR A 50 6.88 10.00 -14.81
CA TYR A 50 6.48 9.04 -13.77
C TYR A 50 7.26 9.28 -12.48
N PRO A 51 6.84 8.76 -11.31
CA PRO A 51 7.58 8.94 -10.07
C PRO A 51 8.88 8.11 -10.04
N SER A 52 9.88 8.65 -9.33
CA SER A 52 11.19 8.00 -9.13
C SER A 52 11.14 6.64 -8.42
N ALA A 53 10.04 6.30 -7.75
CA ALA A 53 9.78 4.99 -7.18
C ALA A 53 8.39 4.46 -7.60
N PRO A 54 8.18 3.13 -7.63
CA PRO A 54 6.88 2.53 -7.88
C PRO A 54 5.79 3.06 -6.93
N ARG A 55 4.55 3.17 -7.44
CA ARG A 55 3.36 3.60 -6.67
C ARG A 55 3.59 4.91 -5.89
N GLY A 56 4.17 5.88 -6.57
CA GLY A 56 4.68 7.10 -5.96
C GLY A 56 3.61 8.06 -5.45
N ALA A 57 3.85 8.66 -4.29
CA ALA A 57 3.05 9.79 -3.80
C ALA A 57 3.48 11.12 -4.45
N MET A 58 2.69 12.18 -4.25
CA MET A 58 2.93 13.53 -4.80
C MET A 58 4.32 14.12 -4.51
N HIS A 59 4.92 13.76 -3.38
CA HIS A 59 6.19 14.31 -2.94
C HIS A 59 7.41 13.65 -3.59
N LEU A 60 7.22 12.56 -4.34
CA LEU A 60 8.32 11.90 -5.03
C LEU A 60 8.77 12.72 -6.24
N ARG A 61 10.08 12.69 -6.50
CA ARG A 61 10.66 13.30 -7.69
C ARG A 61 10.04 12.68 -8.94
N THR A 62 9.65 13.52 -9.88
CA THR A 62 9.24 13.12 -11.23
C THR A 62 10.47 12.82 -12.08
N GLU A 63 10.47 11.67 -12.74
CA GLU A 63 11.42 11.28 -13.79
C GLU A 63 10.81 11.56 -15.17
N GLY A 64 11.66 11.76 -16.18
CA GLY A 64 11.26 11.95 -17.57
C GLY A 64 11.35 13.39 -18.10
N PRO A 65 11.06 13.61 -19.40
CA PRO A 65 10.46 12.64 -20.31
C PRO A 65 11.46 11.56 -20.74
N CYS A 66 11.14 10.30 -20.49
CA CYS A 66 11.98 9.16 -20.89
C CYS A 66 11.14 7.88 -20.97
N LYS A 67 11.78 6.76 -21.32
CA LYS A 67 11.10 5.46 -21.35
C LYS A 67 10.53 5.13 -19.98
N TRP A 68 9.23 4.85 -19.96
CA TRP A 68 8.53 4.42 -18.76
C TRP A 68 9.15 3.16 -18.16
N LYS A 69 9.21 3.13 -16.83
CA LYS A 69 9.62 1.96 -16.04
C LYS A 69 8.36 1.30 -15.48
N GLU A 70 8.20 0.03 -15.76
CA GLU A 70 7.06 -0.76 -15.29
C GLU A 70 6.83 -0.61 -13.78
N GLY A 71 5.57 -0.43 -13.37
CA GLY A 71 5.17 -0.19 -11.97
C GLY A 71 5.45 1.23 -11.44
N HIS A 72 6.22 2.05 -12.15
CA HIS A 72 6.40 3.46 -11.79
C HIS A 72 5.22 4.29 -12.27
N ASN A 73 4.16 4.28 -11.46
CA ASN A 73 2.98 5.12 -11.60
C ASN A 73 2.78 5.91 -10.31
N TRP A 74 2.19 7.10 -10.39
CA TRP A 74 1.68 7.75 -9.19
C TRP A 74 0.49 6.96 -8.66
N LEU A 75 0.32 6.93 -7.33
CA LEU A 75 -0.81 6.28 -6.67
C LEU A 75 -1.63 7.32 -5.92
N ILE A 76 -2.89 7.47 -6.34
CA ILE A 76 -3.93 8.17 -5.60
C ILE A 76 -4.59 7.14 -4.69
N ASP A 77 -4.38 7.24 -3.37
CA ASP A 77 -5.02 6.37 -2.38
C ASP A 77 -6.03 7.17 -1.55
N GLY A 78 -7.27 7.17 -2.00
CA GLY A 78 -8.36 7.88 -1.32
C GLY A 78 -8.80 7.25 0.01
N ARG A 79 -8.26 6.07 0.39
CA ARG A 79 -8.65 5.39 1.63
C ARG A 79 -8.05 6.08 2.85
N ASP A 80 -6.81 6.56 2.74
CA ASP A 80 -6.08 7.23 3.82
C ASP A 80 -6.62 8.65 4.11
N ASP A 81 -7.30 9.25 3.14
CA ASP A 81 -7.93 10.58 3.22
C ASP A 81 -9.47 10.51 3.25
N GLU A 82 -10.03 9.31 3.42
CA GLU A 82 -11.47 9.02 3.52
C GLU A 82 -12.31 9.57 2.35
N TRP A 83 -11.70 9.72 1.17
CA TRP A 83 -12.40 10.01 -0.07
C TRP A 83 -13.35 8.86 -0.40
N LYS A 84 -14.47 9.16 -1.08
CA LYS A 84 -15.49 8.16 -1.43
C LYS A 84 -15.29 7.65 -2.84
N GLU A 85 -15.86 6.48 -3.14
CA GLU A 85 -16.09 6.05 -4.53
C GLU A 85 -16.83 7.17 -5.29
N GLY A 86 -16.33 7.49 -6.48
CA GLY A 86 -16.84 8.57 -7.30
C GLY A 86 -16.34 9.97 -6.93
N GLN A 87 -15.53 10.13 -5.87
CA GLN A 87 -14.90 11.42 -5.52
C GLN A 87 -14.14 11.98 -6.73
N LEU A 88 -14.45 13.23 -7.10
CA LEU A 88 -13.76 13.92 -8.16
C LEU A 88 -12.39 14.37 -7.64
N ILE A 89 -11.34 14.02 -8.38
CA ILE A 89 -9.94 14.33 -8.08
C ILE A 89 -9.42 15.24 -9.19
N HIS A 90 -8.81 16.36 -8.80
CA HIS A 90 -8.11 17.26 -9.69
C HIS A 90 -6.62 16.92 -9.65
N ILE A 91 -6.10 16.42 -10.76
CA ILE A 91 -4.68 16.13 -10.96
C ILE A 91 -4.04 17.33 -11.68
N THR A 92 -2.90 17.78 -11.17
CA THR A 92 -2.11 18.86 -11.77
C THR A 92 -0.68 18.41 -12.03
N MET A 93 -0.11 18.92 -13.11
CA MET A 93 1.33 18.90 -13.35
C MET A 93 1.78 20.33 -13.63
N THR A 94 2.81 20.80 -12.92
CA THR A 94 3.32 22.18 -13.04
C THR A 94 4.84 22.15 -13.23
N PRO A 95 5.42 23.01 -14.09
CA PRO A 95 6.86 23.17 -14.15
C PRO A 95 7.36 23.90 -12.88
N ASP A 96 8.33 23.31 -12.19
CA ASP A 96 9.03 23.96 -11.09
C ASP A 96 9.86 25.13 -11.61
N LYS A 97 9.68 26.31 -11.01
CA LYS A 97 10.31 27.55 -11.50
C LYS A 97 11.82 27.58 -11.33
N GLN A 98 12.38 26.79 -10.42
CA GLN A 98 13.81 26.82 -10.09
C GLN A 98 14.59 25.75 -10.83
N SER A 99 14.05 24.53 -10.87
CA SER A 99 14.71 23.34 -11.39
C SER A 99 14.22 22.93 -12.79
N ALA A 100 13.14 23.55 -13.28
CA ALA A 100 12.39 23.10 -14.46
C ALA A 100 11.84 21.67 -14.37
N ALA A 101 11.96 21.00 -13.21
CA ALA A 101 11.36 19.69 -12.96
C ALA A 101 9.83 19.76 -13.06
N ARG A 102 9.17 18.63 -13.29
CA ARG A 102 7.70 18.56 -13.23
C ARG A 102 7.28 18.19 -11.81
N VAL A 103 6.39 19.01 -11.23
CA VAL A 103 5.76 18.74 -9.94
C VAL A 103 4.37 18.22 -10.22
N VAL A 104 4.00 17.11 -9.58
CA VAL A 104 2.69 16.50 -9.72
C VAL A 104 1.97 16.59 -8.38
N ALA A 105 0.72 17.03 -8.42
CA ALA A 105 -0.13 17.11 -7.24
C ALA A 105 -1.55 16.67 -7.59
N TRP A 106 -2.31 16.28 -6.58
CA TRP A 106 -3.74 16.02 -6.72
C TRP A 106 -4.48 16.38 -5.45
N GLU A 107 -5.74 16.75 -5.60
CA GLU A 107 -6.63 17.08 -4.49
C GLU A 107 -8.08 16.68 -4.79
N ALA A 108 -8.86 16.45 -3.74
CA ALA A 108 -10.28 16.22 -3.88
C ALA A 108 -10.99 17.53 -4.24
N VAL A 109 -11.83 17.47 -5.27
CA VAL A 109 -12.68 18.58 -5.68
C VAL A 109 -13.98 18.52 -4.87
N PRO A 110 -14.43 19.64 -4.26
CA PRO A 110 -15.72 19.72 -3.59
C PRO A 110 -16.89 19.26 -4.50
N GLU A 111 -17.89 18.59 -3.93
CA GLU A 111 -19.01 18.01 -4.71
C GLU A 111 -19.82 19.06 -5.50
N ASP A 112 -19.79 20.32 -5.08
CA ASP A 112 -20.49 21.46 -5.68
C ASP A 112 -19.76 22.10 -6.87
N ALA A 113 -18.49 21.75 -7.12
CA ALA A 113 -17.65 22.37 -8.15
C ALA A 113 -17.92 21.88 -9.59
N GLY A 114 -18.92 21.02 -9.81
CA GLY A 114 -19.46 20.74 -11.14
C GLY A 114 -19.75 19.27 -11.42
N SER A 115 -20.91 19.03 -12.02
CA SER A 115 -21.32 17.72 -12.53
C SER A 115 -20.75 17.51 -13.94
N SER A 116 -19.46 17.23 -14.06
CA SER A 116 -18.97 16.63 -15.31
C SER A 116 -19.41 15.16 -15.34
N GLU A 117 -20.11 14.79 -16.42
CA GLU A 117 -20.43 13.41 -16.74
C GLU A 117 -19.13 12.70 -17.12
N PHE A 118 -18.54 11.96 -16.17
CA PHE A 118 -17.45 11.05 -16.46
C PHE A 118 -18.03 9.66 -16.67
N GLN A 119 -17.60 8.98 -17.72
CA GLN A 119 -17.91 7.56 -17.88
C GLN A 119 -17.25 6.79 -16.74
N THR A 120 -18.06 6.05 -15.99
CA THR A 120 -17.54 5.12 -14.99
C THR A 120 -17.14 3.85 -15.71
N TYR A 121 -15.83 3.57 -15.75
CA TYR A 121 -15.36 2.26 -16.15
C TYR A 121 -15.80 1.24 -15.11
N GLN A 122 -16.20 0.07 -15.58
CA GLN A 122 -16.58 -1.03 -14.70
C GLN A 122 -15.46 -2.06 -14.75
N HIS A 123 -14.67 -2.14 -13.70
CA HIS A 123 -13.53 -3.05 -13.61
C HIS A 123 -13.95 -4.52 -13.63
N THR A 124 -13.06 -5.36 -14.15
CA THR A 124 -13.19 -6.82 -14.09
C THR A 124 -12.38 -7.36 -12.93
N TYR A 125 -12.71 -8.57 -12.53
CA TYR A 125 -12.01 -9.28 -11.47
C TYR A 125 -11.75 -10.70 -11.94
N GLU A 126 -10.55 -11.18 -11.69
CA GLU A 126 -10.10 -12.51 -12.06
C GLU A 126 -9.59 -13.21 -10.81
N VAL A 127 -9.78 -14.52 -10.72
CA VAL A 127 -9.27 -15.34 -9.64
C VAL A 127 -8.10 -16.17 -10.14
N LEU A 128 -7.05 -16.25 -9.34
CA LEU A 128 -5.89 -17.10 -9.56
C LEU A 128 -5.89 -18.14 -8.44
N GLY A 129 -5.94 -19.42 -8.78
CA GLY A 129 -6.10 -20.49 -7.79
C GLY A 129 -5.25 -21.71 -8.05
N SER A 130 -5.02 -22.52 -7.02
CA SER A 130 -4.27 -23.77 -7.15
C SER A 130 -4.91 -24.76 -8.14
N TRP A 131 -6.24 -24.71 -8.34
CA TRP A 131 -6.95 -25.53 -9.31
C TRP A 131 -6.65 -25.20 -10.77
N SER A 132 -6.14 -24.00 -11.06
CA SER A 132 -5.77 -23.53 -12.40
C SER A 132 -4.25 -23.36 -12.54
N ALA A 133 -3.45 -23.95 -11.64
CA ALA A 133 -2.01 -23.67 -11.55
C ALA A 133 -1.69 -22.16 -11.45
N PHE A 134 -2.60 -21.39 -10.84
CA PHE A 134 -2.58 -19.94 -10.76
C PHE A 134 -2.69 -19.20 -12.10
N ASP A 135 -3.25 -19.83 -13.15
CA ASP A 135 -3.73 -19.11 -14.33
C ASP A 135 -4.97 -18.27 -13.97
N THR A 136 -5.08 -17.09 -14.59
CA THR A 136 -6.18 -16.13 -14.38
C THR A 136 -7.50 -16.66 -14.92
N CYS A 137 -8.53 -16.67 -14.07
CA CYS A 137 -9.88 -17.07 -14.44
C CYS A 137 -10.85 -15.91 -14.20
N GLU A 138 -11.54 -15.44 -15.25
CA GLU A 138 -12.50 -14.33 -15.15
C GLU A 138 -13.66 -14.66 -14.20
N MET A 139 -13.98 -13.73 -13.29
CA MET A 139 -15.13 -13.82 -12.41
C MET A 139 -16.36 -13.18 -13.06
N ILE A 140 -17.53 -13.80 -12.88
CA ILE A 140 -18.79 -13.36 -13.47
C ILE A 140 -19.47 -12.38 -12.52
N ARG A 141 -19.93 -11.24 -13.03
CA ARG A 141 -20.73 -10.29 -12.24
C ARG A 141 -22.03 -10.89 -11.73
N SER A 142 -22.30 -10.72 -10.45
CA SER A 142 -23.55 -11.14 -9.83
C SER A 142 -24.68 -10.21 -10.26
N LYS A 143 -25.76 -10.78 -10.81
CA LYS A 143 -26.93 -10.01 -11.22
C LYS A 143 -27.63 -9.43 -9.99
N GLY A 144 -27.81 -8.11 -9.96
CA GLY A 144 -28.54 -7.41 -8.89
C GLY A 144 -27.70 -7.05 -7.66
N GLU A 145 -26.41 -7.39 -7.62
CA GLU A 145 -25.51 -7.04 -6.53
C GLU A 145 -24.37 -6.16 -7.04
N LYS A 146 -24.44 -4.85 -6.79
CA LYS A 146 -23.43 -3.89 -7.24
C LYS A 146 -22.05 -4.28 -6.70
N GLY A 147 -21.02 -4.17 -7.56
CA GLY A 147 -19.62 -4.41 -7.19
C GLY A 147 -19.28 -5.88 -6.87
N THR A 148 -20.18 -6.81 -7.16
CA THR A 148 -20.04 -8.21 -6.77
C THR A 148 -19.72 -9.10 -7.97
N HIS A 149 -18.70 -9.95 -7.81
CA HIS A 149 -18.25 -10.91 -8.81
C HIS A 149 -18.13 -12.30 -8.17
N GLU A 150 -18.42 -13.34 -8.95
CA GLU A 150 -18.51 -14.72 -8.51
C GLU A 150 -17.74 -15.66 -9.44
N TYR A 151 -17.10 -16.67 -8.86
CA TYR A 151 -16.44 -17.74 -9.60
C TYR A 151 -16.68 -19.09 -8.92
N ALA A 152 -17.12 -20.07 -9.70
CA ALA A 152 -17.39 -21.41 -9.21
C ALA A 152 -16.40 -22.41 -9.78
N PHE A 153 -15.91 -23.31 -8.93
CA PHE A 153 -14.97 -24.35 -9.32
C PHE A 153 -15.20 -25.62 -8.49
N ARG A 154 -14.36 -26.64 -8.70
CA ARG A 154 -14.39 -27.89 -7.91
C ARG A 154 -13.11 -28.04 -7.12
N ILE A 155 -13.24 -28.44 -5.86
CA ILE A 155 -12.10 -28.74 -4.98
C ILE A 155 -11.30 -29.92 -5.54
N GLY A 156 -9.99 -29.76 -5.65
CA GLY A 156 -9.09 -30.79 -6.14
C GLY A 156 -8.89 -31.96 -5.17
N PRO A 157 -8.04 -32.94 -5.55
CA PRO A 157 -7.82 -34.16 -4.78
C PRO A 157 -7.17 -33.94 -3.40
N GLN A 158 -6.55 -32.77 -3.16
CA GLN A 158 -5.94 -32.44 -1.87
C GLN A 158 -6.95 -31.99 -0.82
N GLY A 159 -8.21 -31.73 -1.21
CA GLY A 159 -9.25 -31.23 -0.29
C GLY A 159 -8.99 -29.81 0.23
N GLN A 160 -8.01 -29.10 -0.35
CA GLN A 160 -7.61 -27.77 0.02
C GLN A 160 -7.27 -26.97 -1.23
N GLU A 161 -7.73 -25.73 -1.30
CA GLU A 161 -7.49 -24.84 -2.43
C GLU A 161 -7.10 -23.44 -1.93
N SER A 162 -6.15 -22.83 -2.63
CA SER A 162 -5.59 -21.52 -2.30
C SER A 162 -5.76 -20.56 -3.47
N PHE A 163 -6.12 -19.31 -3.20
CA PHE A 163 -6.39 -18.33 -4.25
C PHE A 163 -6.10 -16.88 -3.88
N GLN A 164 -6.02 -16.05 -4.91
CA GLN A 164 -5.98 -14.59 -4.90
C GLN A 164 -6.94 -14.05 -5.96
N ILE A 165 -7.24 -12.75 -5.89
CA ILE A 165 -8.09 -12.08 -6.87
C ILE A 165 -7.32 -10.89 -7.44
N THR A 166 -7.32 -10.68 -8.74
CA THR A 166 -6.77 -9.48 -9.39
C THR A 166 -7.90 -8.57 -9.86
N ARG A 167 -7.63 -7.27 -9.95
CA ARG A 167 -8.47 -6.30 -10.67
C ARG A 167 -7.90 -6.13 -12.07
N ASP A 168 -8.75 -6.25 -13.10
CA ASP A 168 -8.41 -6.06 -14.51
C ASP A 168 -7.24 -6.91 -15.05
N GLY A 169 -6.95 -8.05 -14.41
CA GLY A 169 -5.81 -8.90 -14.72
C GLY A 169 -4.45 -8.30 -14.35
N ASP A 170 -4.43 -7.17 -13.62
CA ASP A 170 -3.21 -6.45 -13.25
C ASP A 170 -2.56 -7.10 -12.02
N SER A 171 -1.35 -7.64 -12.20
CA SER A 171 -0.55 -8.25 -11.14
C SER A 171 -0.09 -7.25 -10.06
N GLU A 172 -0.18 -5.94 -10.32
CA GLU A 172 0.09 -4.89 -9.34
C GLU A 172 -1.17 -4.48 -8.54
N GLN A 173 -2.32 -5.12 -8.82
CA GLN A 173 -3.62 -4.87 -8.19
C GLN A 173 -4.25 -6.17 -7.67
N VAL A 174 -3.54 -6.83 -6.75
CA VAL A 174 -3.96 -8.09 -6.14
C VAL A 174 -4.72 -7.85 -4.84
N ILE A 175 -5.84 -8.55 -4.66
CA ILE A 175 -6.63 -8.69 -3.44
C ILE A 175 -6.27 -10.03 -2.77
N TYR A 176 -5.86 -9.98 -1.51
CA TYR A 176 -5.27 -11.10 -0.78
C TYR A 176 -5.51 -10.96 0.73
N PRO A 177 -5.31 -12.02 1.55
CA PRO A 177 -5.41 -11.91 3.01
C PRO A 177 -4.14 -11.29 3.60
N ALA A 178 -4.26 -10.53 4.68
CA ALA A 178 -3.13 -9.86 5.33
C ALA A 178 -1.97 -10.82 5.70
N TYR A 179 -2.30 -12.04 6.11
CA TYR A 179 -1.34 -13.07 6.52
C TYR A 179 -1.33 -14.28 5.57
N PRO A 180 -0.17 -14.90 5.32
CA PRO A 180 -0.09 -16.17 4.61
C PRO A 180 -0.78 -17.28 5.40
N LYS A 181 -1.23 -18.33 4.69
CA LYS A 181 -1.90 -19.50 5.29
C LYS A 181 -3.03 -19.06 6.23
N SER A 182 -3.93 -18.24 5.70
CA SER A 182 -5.01 -17.58 6.42
C SER A 182 -6.00 -18.56 7.05
N GLN A 183 -5.61 -19.42 8.01
CA GLN A 183 -6.51 -20.32 8.75
C GLN A 183 -7.16 -19.61 9.94
N LYS A 184 -6.52 -18.56 10.47
CA LYS A 184 -7.06 -17.75 11.56
C LYS A 184 -8.38 -17.08 11.12
N LYS A 185 -9.36 -17.02 12.03
CA LYS A 185 -10.57 -16.21 11.82
C LYS A 185 -10.20 -14.72 11.93
N GLY A 186 -10.92 -13.86 11.20
CA GLY A 186 -10.73 -12.42 11.26
C GLY A 186 -9.46 -11.89 10.57
N VAL A 187 -8.88 -12.66 9.65
CA VAL A 187 -7.76 -12.17 8.82
C VAL A 187 -8.28 -11.09 7.87
N PRO A 188 -7.77 -9.85 7.92
CA PRO A 188 -8.23 -8.78 7.03
C PRO A 188 -7.94 -9.06 5.56
N VAL A 189 -8.79 -8.54 4.68
CA VAL A 189 -8.48 -8.41 3.25
C VAL A 189 -7.56 -7.20 3.04
N ARG A 190 -6.61 -7.34 2.12
CA ARG A 190 -5.67 -6.31 1.65
C ARG A 190 -5.75 -6.15 0.14
N GLY A 191 -5.10 -5.09 -0.34
CA GLY A 191 -5.11 -4.71 -1.75
C GLY A 191 -6.29 -3.81 -2.14
N PRO A 192 -6.49 -3.58 -3.46
CA PRO A 192 -5.62 -4.06 -4.54
C PRO A 192 -4.22 -3.41 -4.52
N ASP A 193 -3.19 -4.22 -4.34
CA ASP A 193 -1.79 -3.80 -4.38
C ASP A 193 -0.86 -4.97 -4.77
N ASN A 194 0.44 -4.70 -4.88
CA ASN A 194 1.45 -5.67 -5.30
C ASN A 194 2.11 -6.43 -4.13
N LEU A 195 1.61 -6.27 -2.90
CA LEU A 195 2.17 -6.87 -1.69
C LEU A 195 1.52 -8.22 -1.33
N GLY A 196 0.78 -8.80 -2.29
CA GLY A 196 0.08 -10.07 -2.11
C GLY A 196 0.94 -11.31 -2.29
N LYS A 197 2.17 -11.19 -2.83
CA LYS A 197 3.00 -12.37 -3.16
C LYS A 197 3.12 -13.35 -1.98
N GLY A 198 2.75 -14.62 -2.22
CA GLY A 198 2.82 -15.67 -1.20
C GLY A 198 1.64 -15.70 -0.20
N LYS A 199 0.66 -14.81 -0.33
CA LYS A 199 -0.50 -14.69 0.56
C LYS A 199 -1.77 -15.09 -0.14
N TYR A 200 -2.29 -16.25 0.24
CA TYR A 200 -3.46 -16.82 -0.40
C TYR A 200 -4.61 -16.99 0.59
N PHE A 201 -5.82 -16.69 0.14
CA PHE A 201 -7.03 -17.19 0.79
C PHE A 201 -7.00 -18.70 0.71
N THR A 202 -7.47 -19.40 1.75
CA THR A 202 -7.48 -20.86 1.77
C THR A 202 -8.84 -21.38 2.21
N ILE A 203 -9.37 -22.33 1.42
CA ILE A 203 -10.58 -23.08 1.71
C ILE A 203 -10.32 -24.58 1.68
N TYR A 204 -11.21 -25.32 2.36
CA TYR A 204 -11.16 -26.77 2.48
C TYR A 204 -12.50 -27.35 2.05
N GLY A 205 -12.49 -28.55 1.52
CA GLY A 205 -13.71 -29.23 1.07
C GLY A 205 -13.43 -30.67 0.67
N GLU A 206 -14.50 -31.41 0.37
CA GLU A 206 -14.37 -32.76 -0.17
C GLU A 206 -13.89 -32.72 -1.63
N GLN A 207 -13.15 -33.74 -2.05
CA GLN A 207 -12.70 -33.84 -3.44
C GLN A 207 -13.89 -33.81 -4.40
N GLY A 208 -13.80 -32.95 -5.42
CA GLY A 208 -14.83 -32.78 -6.45
C GLY A 208 -16.03 -31.93 -6.00
N GLU A 209 -16.08 -31.52 -4.74
CA GLU A 209 -17.11 -30.65 -4.20
C GLU A 209 -17.09 -29.28 -4.88
N ARG A 210 -18.27 -28.71 -5.12
CA ARG A 210 -18.38 -27.39 -5.74
C ARG A 210 -18.11 -26.30 -4.70
N ALA A 211 -17.18 -25.41 -5.03
CA ALA A 211 -16.89 -24.20 -4.27
C ALA A 211 -17.36 -22.96 -5.03
N LEU A 212 -17.77 -21.92 -4.31
CA LEU A 212 -18.14 -20.61 -4.85
C LEU A 212 -17.31 -19.53 -4.15
N ILE A 213 -16.50 -18.81 -4.92
CA ILE A 213 -15.79 -17.60 -4.49
C ILE A 213 -16.63 -16.40 -4.91
N LYS A 214 -16.75 -15.42 -4.02
CA LYS A 214 -17.45 -14.17 -4.24
C LYS A 214 -16.63 -13.02 -3.69
N VAL A 215 -16.41 -11.99 -4.49
CA VAL A 215 -15.77 -10.75 -4.07
C VAL A 215 -16.76 -9.60 -4.26
N ARG A 216 -16.87 -8.74 -3.26
CA ARG A 216 -17.63 -7.50 -3.32
C ARG A 216 -16.70 -6.34 -3.02
N VAL A 217 -16.56 -5.43 -3.98
CA VAL A 217 -15.77 -4.19 -3.84
C VAL A 217 -16.71 -3.00 -3.96
N GLN A 218 -16.77 -2.19 -2.91
CA GLN A 218 -17.65 -1.02 -2.87
C GLN A 218 -17.08 0.03 -1.94
N ASN A 219 -16.93 1.27 -2.39
CA ASN A 219 -16.41 2.38 -1.58
C ASN A 219 -15.10 2.03 -0.83
N GLY A 220 -14.19 1.33 -1.51
CA GLY A 220 -12.91 0.79 -1.04
C GLY A 220 -13.00 -0.26 0.07
N HIS A 221 -14.20 -0.70 0.41
CA HIS A 221 -14.43 -1.83 1.29
C HIS A 221 -14.53 -3.11 0.44
N ILE A 222 -13.75 -4.13 0.82
CA ILE A 222 -13.60 -5.39 0.10
C ILE A 222 -14.04 -6.53 1.00
N VAL A 223 -15.05 -7.28 0.56
CA VAL A 223 -15.46 -8.54 1.19
C VAL A 223 -15.16 -9.67 0.23
N VAL A 224 -14.36 -10.63 0.68
CA VAL A 224 -14.12 -11.89 -0.01
C VAL A 224 -14.84 -12.98 0.77
N SER A 225 -15.62 -13.80 0.09
CA SER A 225 -16.21 -14.99 0.69
C SER A 225 -15.98 -16.21 -0.20
N ALA A 226 -15.82 -17.36 0.43
CA ALA A 226 -15.69 -18.63 -0.27
C ALA A 226 -16.50 -19.68 0.48
N GLY A 227 -17.45 -20.28 -0.22
CA GLY A 227 -18.40 -21.25 0.31
C GLY A 227 -18.22 -22.62 -0.29
N VAL A 228 -18.22 -23.63 0.58
CA VAL A 228 -18.23 -25.06 0.25
C VAL A 228 -19.31 -25.72 1.13
N ALA A 229 -20.07 -26.70 0.64
CA ALA A 229 -21.22 -27.22 1.38
C ALA A 229 -20.79 -27.96 2.67
N SER A 230 -19.68 -28.68 2.63
CA SER A 230 -19.11 -29.44 3.74
C SER A 230 -18.51 -28.55 4.85
N SER A 231 -17.87 -27.43 4.48
CA SER A 231 -17.19 -26.54 5.44
C SER A 231 -17.94 -25.24 5.75
N GLY A 232 -19.05 -24.99 5.08
CA GLY A 232 -19.80 -23.73 5.16
C GLY A 232 -19.14 -22.58 4.40
N ILE A 233 -19.59 -21.35 4.71
CA ILE A 233 -19.08 -20.12 4.09
C ILE A 233 -18.04 -19.49 4.99
N ARG A 234 -16.90 -19.16 4.39
CA ARG A 234 -15.85 -18.38 5.01
C ARG A 234 -15.83 -16.99 4.41
N THR A 235 -15.71 -15.98 5.28
CA THR A 235 -15.68 -14.57 4.87
C THR A 235 -14.44 -13.89 5.44
N TRP A 236 -13.80 -13.09 4.60
CA TRP A 236 -12.72 -12.16 4.93
C TRP A 236 -13.17 -10.77 4.52
N GLU A 237 -12.80 -9.78 5.31
CA GLU A 237 -13.28 -8.41 5.15
C GLU A 237 -12.09 -7.45 5.31
N SER A 238 -12.04 -6.41 4.48
CA SER A 238 -11.08 -5.33 4.65
C SER A 238 -11.42 -4.53 5.90
N VAL A 239 -10.41 -3.95 6.54
CA VAL A 239 -10.64 -2.97 7.60
C VAL A 239 -10.74 -1.60 6.95
N ASP A 240 -11.80 -0.87 7.28
CA ASP A 240 -12.03 0.47 6.75
C ASP A 240 -11.30 1.57 7.51
N GLY A 241 -11.07 2.68 6.81
CA GLY A 241 -10.51 3.90 7.39
C GLY A 241 -9.11 3.69 7.95
N LYS A 242 -8.64 4.61 8.78
CA LYS A 242 -7.27 4.65 9.31
C LYS A 242 -6.78 3.36 10.00
N TYR A 243 -7.70 2.51 10.47
CA TYR A 243 -7.37 1.26 11.17
C TYR A 243 -6.92 0.13 10.23
N TRP A 244 -6.91 0.38 8.92
CA TRP A 244 -6.50 -0.63 7.97
C TRP A 244 -5.02 -0.97 8.07
N LYS A 245 -4.15 -0.10 8.60
CA LYS A 245 -2.73 -0.41 8.83
C LYS A 245 -2.49 -0.71 10.30
N LYS A 246 -1.82 -1.81 10.60
CA LYS A 246 -1.26 -2.07 11.92
C LYS A 246 0.25 -2.14 11.82
N PHE A 247 0.94 -1.44 12.71
CA PHE A 247 2.39 -1.41 12.76
C PHE A 247 2.87 -2.24 13.94
N PHE A 248 3.93 -2.99 13.72
CA PHE A 248 4.55 -3.87 14.69
C PHE A 248 6.04 -3.61 14.70
N LEU A 249 6.65 -3.70 15.87
CA LEU A 249 8.09 -3.61 16.05
C LEU A 249 8.67 -5.03 16.05
N TYR A 250 9.68 -5.24 15.22
CA TYR A 250 10.51 -6.45 15.24
C TYR A 250 11.94 -6.03 15.56
N GLY A 251 12.47 -6.49 16.68
CA GLY A 251 13.77 -6.03 17.19
C GLY A 251 14.60 -7.15 17.78
N SER A 252 15.91 -6.96 17.85
CA SER A 252 16.87 -7.93 18.40
C SER A 252 16.73 -8.22 19.90
N TRP A 253 15.78 -7.57 20.57
CA TRP A 253 15.42 -7.75 21.98
C TRP A 253 14.03 -8.38 22.18
N LEU A 254 13.28 -8.64 21.10
CA LEU A 254 11.94 -9.22 21.15
C LEU A 254 11.96 -10.69 20.74
N ASP A 255 11.11 -11.51 21.37
CA ASP A 255 10.77 -12.86 20.90
C ASP A 255 9.52 -12.77 20.01
N GLY A 256 9.72 -12.38 18.74
CA GLY A 256 8.66 -12.10 17.79
C GLY A 256 8.51 -10.60 17.53
N CYS A 257 7.28 -10.12 17.40
CA CYS A 257 6.98 -8.71 17.17
C CYS A 257 5.94 -8.18 18.16
N GLU A 258 6.00 -6.87 18.42
CA GLU A 258 5.12 -6.18 19.36
C GLU A 258 4.28 -5.14 18.61
N GLN A 259 2.97 -5.08 18.86
CA GLN A 259 2.13 -4.09 18.19
C GLN A 259 2.46 -2.69 18.71
N MET A 260 2.58 -1.71 17.80
CA MET A 260 2.73 -0.31 18.16
C MET A 260 1.36 0.31 18.47
N ASP A 261 1.33 1.24 19.43
CA ASP A 261 0.13 1.97 19.83
C ASP A 261 -0.06 3.21 18.95
N GLU A 262 -1.30 3.49 18.53
CA GLU A 262 -1.60 4.75 17.85
C GLU A 262 -1.61 5.89 18.88
N ASP A 263 -0.66 6.82 18.78
CA ASP A 263 -0.56 8.00 19.66
C ASP A 263 -1.40 9.16 19.13
N THR A 264 -1.18 9.50 17.85
CA THR A 264 -1.99 10.49 17.13
C THR A 264 -2.30 9.98 15.73
N VAL A 265 -3.15 10.68 14.98
CA VAL A 265 -3.62 10.22 13.66
C VAL A 265 -2.43 9.98 12.72
N ASN A 266 -2.20 8.71 12.37
CA ASN A 266 -1.07 8.19 11.57
C ASN A 266 0.31 8.16 12.25
N VAL A 267 0.40 8.47 13.55
CA VAL A 267 1.62 8.35 14.34
C VAL A 267 1.48 7.20 15.33
N TYR A 268 2.31 6.18 15.16
CA TYR A 268 2.34 4.99 15.99
C TYR A 268 3.61 4.98 16.81
N LYS A 269 3.51 4.59 18.07
CA LYS A 269 4.62 4.60 19.01
C LYS A 269 4.75 3.29 19.78
N THR A 270 5.96 3.03 20.20
CA THR A 270 6.30 1.98 21.17
C THR A 270 7.56 2.40 21.89
N GLU A 271 7.81 1.80 23.04
CA GLU A 271 8.99 2.08 23.84
C GLU A 271 9.85 0.83 23.95
N MET A 272 11.16 1.03 24.07
CA MET A 272 12.09 -0.06 24.31
C MET A 272 13.11 0.34 25.39
N THR A 273 13.68 -0.66 26.06
CA THR A 273 14.75 -0.47 27.04
C THR A 273 16.02 -1.12 26.53
N MET A 274 17.11 -0.36 26.46
CA MET A 274 18.40 -0.78 25.91
C MET A 274 18.98 -1.92 26.74
N SER A 275 19.41 -3.00 26.07
CA SER A 275 20.05 -4.14 26.74
C SER A 275 21.50 -3.82 27.16
N ASP A 276 22.13 -4.76 27.86
CA ASP A 276 23.53 -4.67 28.26
C ASP A 276 24.51 -4.61 27.07
N ARG A 277 24.06 -4.87 25.84
CA ARG A 277 24.88 -4.76 24.62
C ARG A 277 25.20 -3.31 24.24
N GLY A 278 24.38 -2.35 24.67
CA GLY A 278 24.51 -0.93 24.32
C GLY A 278 24.12 -0.59 22.87
N PHE A 279 23.65 -1.57 22.10
CA PHE A 279 23.01 -1.34 20.81
C PHE A 279 21.93 -2.39 20.54
N GLU A 280 20.95 -2.01 19.73
CA GLU A 280 19.86 -2.86 19.29
C GLU A 280 19.50 -2.57 17.82
N GLU A 281 19.01 -3.57 17.12
CA GLU A 281 18.58 -3.47 15.72
C GLU A 281 17.10 -3.78 15.60
N PHE A 282 16.40 -3.06 14.72
CA PHE A 282 14.97 -3.26 14.52
C PHE A 282 14.48 -2.93 13.11
N GLN A 283 13.26 -3.39 12.84
CA GLN A 283 12.43 -3.07 11.69
C GLN A 283 11.01 -2.76 12.19
N VAL A 284 10.26 -2.01 11.38
CA VAL A 284 8.83 -1.82 11.61
C VAL A 284 8.08 -2.62 10.57
N LEU A 285 7.31 -3.61 11.01
CA LEU A 285 6.50 -4.47 10.15
C LEU A 285 5.09 -3.90 10.02
N MET A 286 4.50 -4.02 8.84
CA MET A 286 3.06 -3.81 8.68
C MET A 286 2.33 -5.16 8.70
N ASP A 287 1.34 -5.30 9.59
CA ASP A 287 0.58 -6.53 9.80
C ASP A 287 1.45 -7.75 10.13
N GLU A 288 2.43 -7.61 11.03
CA GLU A 288 3.35 -8.69 11.45
C GLU A 288 4.09 -9.39 10.30
N ASP A 289 4.19 -8.75 9.13
CA ASP A 289 4.71 -9.36 7.92
C ASP A 289 6.11 -8.84 7.57
N PRO A 290 7.16 -9.70 7.66
CA PRO A 290 8.53 -9.33 7.29
C PRO A 290 8.69 -8.90 5.83
N SER A 291 7.78 -9.30 4.93
CA SER A 291 7.79 -8.86 3.53
C SER A 291 7.15 -7.48 3.32
N ARG A 292 6.66 -6.84 4.38
CA ARG A 292 6.09 -5.49 4.40
C ARG A 292 6.74 -4.68 5.53
N ALA A 293 8.06 -4.63 5.52
CA ALA A 293 8.83 -3.94 6.54
C ALA A 293 9.30 -2.56 6.06
N TYR A 294 9.32 -1.60 6.97
CA TYR A 294 10.10 -0.38 6.85
C TYR A 294 11.52 -0.65 7.35
N TYR A 295 12.49 -0.17 6.58
CA TYR A 295 13.92 -0.38 6.83
C TYR A 295 14.71 0.83 6.32
N PRO A 296 15.94 1.05 6.79
CA PRO A 296 16.74 2.15 6.29
C PRO A 296 17.33 1.82 4.91
N GLU A 297 17.51 2.84 4.07
CA GLU A 297 18.25 2.71 2.80
C GLU A 297 19.65 2.13 3.04
N ASN A 298 20.32 2.62 4.09
CA ASN A 298 21.61 2.13 4.57
C ASN A 298 21.57 1.95 6.09
N SER A 299 22.04 0.80 6.60
CA SER A 299 22.10 0.52 8.04
C SER A 299 23.15 1.38 8.75
N GLY A 300 23.04 1.52 10.08
CA GLY A 300 24.05 2.17 10.93
C GLY A 300 23.98 3.69 11.04
N PHE A 301 22.99 4.33 10.41
CA PHE A 301 22.76 5.77 10.55
C PHE A 301 21.82 6.09 11.71
N ALA A 302 21.98 7.27 12.31
CA ALA A 302 21.10 7.73 13.37
C ALA A 302 19.70 8.12 12.85
N SER A 303 18.76 8.23 13.78
CA SER A 303 17.39 8.68 13.55
C SER A 303 17.36 9.99 12.72
N GLY A 304 16.57 10.01 11.64
CA GLY A 304 16.44 11.19 10.78
C GLY A 304 17.59 11.43 9.79
N GLN A 305 18.64 10.60 9.78
CA GLN A 305 19.80 10.78 8.89
C GLN A 305 19.76 9.93 7.62
N VAL A 306 18.90 8.92 7.56
CA VAL A 306 18.77 8.00 6.42
C VAL A 306 17.34 7.97 5.92
N PHE A 307 17.17 7.77 4.62
CA PHE A 307 15.84 7.56 4.06
C PHE A 307 15.26 6.23 4.53
N VAL A 308 13.97 6.25 4.87
CA VAL A 308 13.20 5.04 5.14
C VAL A 308 12.67 4.47 3.83
N CYS A 309 12.99 3.21 3.57
CA CYS A 309 12.48 2.37 2.49
C CYS A 309 11.28 1.53 2.96
N GLY A 310 10.58 0.89 2.02
CA GLY A 310 9.38 0.09 2.32
C GLY A 310 8.09 0.91 2.48
N PRO A 311 6.98 0.24 2.85
CA PRO A 311 6.91 -1.16 3.26
C PRO A 311 6.98 -2.12 2.07
N ASP A 312 8.05 -2.92 1.98
CA ASP A 312 8.27 -3.87 0.89
C ASP A 312 9.17 -5.05 1.33
N HIS A 313 9.48 -5.96 0.40
CA HIS A 313 10.24 -7.19 0.64
C HIS A 313 11.76 -7.01 0.59
N GLY A 314 12.25 -5.78 0.40
CA GLY A 314 13.67 -5.43 0.31
C GLY A 314 14.38 -5.27 1.65
N ALA A 315 13.71 -5.57 2.75
CA ALA A 315 14.20 -5.36 4.11
C ALA A 315 15.27 -6.36 4.57
N SER A 316 15.52 -7.44 3.82
CA SER A 316 16.47 -8.49 4.22
C SER A 316 17.87 -7.92 4.50
N GLY A 317 18.34 -8.10 5.75
CA GLY A 317 19.65 -7.60 6.21
C GLY A 317 19.74 -6.08 6.42
N ARG A 318 18.63 -5.35 6.33
CA ARG A 318 18.59 -3.89 6.53
C ARG A 318 17.77 -3.56 7.76
N CYS A 319 18.45 -3.16 8.83
CA CYS A 319 17.82 -2.83 10.10
C CYS A 319 18.18 -1.41 10.51
N PHE A 320 17.24 -0.72 11.14
CA PHE A 320 17.54 0.46 11.92
C PHE A 320 18.39 0.04 13.12
N ARG A 321 19.29 0.92 13.57
CA ARG A 321 20.18 0.66 14.70
C ARG A 321 20.04 1.76 15.75
N ILE A 322 19.77 1.37 16.98
CA ILE A 322 19.69 2.26 18.14
C ILE A 322 20.91 1.97 19.02
N GLU A 323 21.59 3.02 19.47
CA GLU A 323 22.72 2.91 20.40
C GLU A 323 22.44 3.76 21.65
N GLY A 324 22.81 3.23 22.82
CA GLY A 324 22.50 3.87 24.10
C GLY A 324 23.18 3.17 25.27
N LEU A 325 23.05 3.74 26.45
CA LEU A 325 23.53 3.10 27.68
C LEU A 325 22.59 1.95 28.09
N PRO A 326 23.10 0.85 28.68
CA PRO A 326 22.24 -0.18 29.26
C PRO A 326 21.18 0.41 30.20
N GLY A 327 19.94 -0.03 30.04
CA GLY A 327 18.78 0.48 30.78
C GLY A 327 18.19 1.80 30.26
N GLN A 328 18.83 2.47 29.29
CA GLN A 328 18.28 3.68 28.68
C GLN A 328 17.02 3.35 27.87
N ARG A 329 15.97 4.17 28.03
CA ARG A 329 14.70 4.00 27.31
C ARG A 329 14.67 4.83 26.02
N PHE A 330 14.05 4.29 24.98
CA PHE A 330 13.84 4.97 23.71
C PHE A 330 12.36 4.90 23.29
N GLU A 331 11.84 5.99 22.73
CA GLU A 331 10.56 6.04 22.02
C GLU A 331 10.86 5.80 20.54
N ILE A 332 10.24 4.80 19.95
CA ILE A 332 10.27 4.53 18.50
C ILE A 332 8.91 4.95 17.94
N ALA A 333 8.93 5.78 16.90
CA ALA A 333 7.73 6.33 16.29
C ALA A 333 7.71 6.11 14.77
N VAL A 334 6.53 5.82 14.25
CA VAL A 334 6.23 5.71 12.82
C VAL A 334 5.22 6.79 12.45
N ASP A 335 5.61 7.73 11.60
CA ASP A 335 4.70 8.70 10.99
C ASP A 335 4.45 8.32 9.53
N ALA A 336 3.32 7.65 9.30
CA ALA A 336 2.96 7.11 7.98
C ALA A 336 2.61 8.20 6.96
N LYS A 337 2.35 9.44 7.39
CA LYS A 337 2.08 10.60 6.51
C LYS A 337 3.24 11.59 6.45
N SER A 338 4.41 11.25 7.02
CA SER A 338 5.58 12.12 6.96
C SER A 338 5.98 12.43 5.52
N LYS A 339 6.03 13.73 5.19
CA LYS A 339 6.55 14.21 3.89
C LYS A 339 8.06 14.01 3.76
N ASP A 340 8.77 14.07 4.88
CA ASP A 340 10.20 13.76 4.93
C ASP A 340 10.36 12.26 5.21
N ARG A 341 10.78 11.50 4.20
CA ARG A 341 11.00 10.06 4.31
C ARG A 341 12.05 9.68 5.35
N ARG A 342 12.90 10.61 5.80
CA ARG A 342 13.84 10.37 6.91
C ARG A 342 13.15 10.36 8.27
N ARG A 343 11.94 10.92 8.34
CA ARG A 343 11.12 11.03 9.54
C ARG A 343 9.95 10.05 9.56
N THR A 344 9.81 9.20 8.55
CA THR A 344 8.78 8.14 8.54
C THR A 344 8.96 7.17 9.70
N VAL A 345 10.21 6.81 10.03
CA VAL A 345 10.56 6.02 11.22
C VAL A 345 11.61 6.82 11.98
N THR A 346 11.34 7.10 13.25
CA THR A 346 12.25 7.83 14.12
C THR A 346 12.37 7.14 15.45
N TRP A 347 13.49 7.36 16.12
CA TRP A 347 13.68 6.99 17.51
C TRP A 347 14.42 8.09 18.25
N LYS A 348 14.14 8.24 19.54
CA LYS A 348 14.81 9.20 20.43
C LYS A 348 14.85 8.68 21.87
N PRO A 349 15.86 9.05 22.66
CA PRO A 349 15.90 8.68 24.07
C PRO A 349 14.75 9.35 24.85
N ILE A 350 14.18 8.62 25.81
CA ILE A 350 13.21 9.16 26.75
C ILE A 350 14.00 9.69 27.95
N MET A 351 13.93 11.01 28.17
CA MET A 351 14.59 11.66 29.30
C MET A 351 13.66 11.59 30.52
N GLU A 352 14.18 11.19 31.68
CA GLU A 352 13.42 11.33 32.94
C GLU A 352 13.13 12.82 33.20
N GLU A 353 11.91 13.13 33.63
CA GLU A 353 11.49 14.49 33.96
C GLU A 353 12.48 15.14 34.93
N GLY A 354 13.14 16.22 34.50
CA GLY A 354 14.09 16.98 35.31
C GLY A 354 15.56 16.89 34.88
N LEU A 355 15.93 16.01 33.95
CA LEU A 355 17.27 16.00 33.35
C LEU A 355 17.30 16.81 32.06
N ALA A 356 18.11 17.88 32.04
CA ALA A 356 18.35 18.66 30.84
C ALA A 356 18.91 17.76 29.73
N ALA A 357 18.28 17.77 28.56
CA ALA A 357 18.79 17.09 27.38
C ALA A 357 20.17 17.69 27.02
N LEU A 358 21.24 16.96 27.32
CA LEU A 358 22.50 17.21 26.64
C LEU A 358 22.23 16.98 25.15
N PRO A 359 22.62 17.91 24.26
CA PRO A 359 22.44 17.73 22.84
C PRO A 359 23.12 16.41 22.46
N TYR A 360 22.33 15.45 21.99
CA TYR A 360 22.84 14.22 21.39
C TYR A 360 23.63 14.63 20.17
N SER A 361 24.93 14.86 20.33
CA SER A 361 25.83 15.09 19.22
C SER A 361 26.01 13.75 18.52
N ASN A 362 25.37 13.57 17.36
CA ASN A 362 25.56 12.42 16.45
C ASN A 362 26.99 12.32 15.89
N SER A 363 27.98 12.98 16.50
CA SER A 363 29.39 12.71 16.24
C SER A 363 29.73 11.38 16.90
N SER A 364 29.43 10.28 16.22
CA SER A 364 30.07 9.00 16.52
C SER A 364 31.58 9.21 16.35
N PRO A 365 32.41 9.05 17.40
CA PRO A 365 33.86 9.18 17.30
C PRO A 365 34.49 7.85 16.86
N LEU A 366 33.92 7.20 15.82
CA LEU A 366 34.44 5.94 15.30
C LEU A 366 34.84 6.11 13.83
N LYS A 367 36.16 6.05 13.65
CA LYS A 367 36.90 5.92 12.39
C LYS A 367 36.63 4.58 11.70
#